data_AF-A0A183HFZ2-F1
#
_entry.id   AF-A0A183HFZ2-F1
#
_cell.length_a   1.000
_cell.length_b   1.000
_cell.length_c   1.000
_cell.angle_alpha   90.00
_cell.angle_beta   90.00
_cell.angle_gamma   90.00
#
_symmetry.space_group_name_H-M   'P 1'
#
loop_
_entity.id
_entity.type
_entity.pdbx_description
1 polymer ?
#
loop_
_entity_poly.entity_id
_entity_poly.type
_entity_poly.pdbx_seq_one_letter_code
_entity_poly.pdbx_strand_id
1 'polypeptide(L)'
;MLLPLPRLPRFDIILNCIPYAIGIAAVTVAIHISLAKMIAKRMNYQIDSEQELYALGFTTILSSFFPIFPISAALSRTMVSVEAGTRTQVITLIMIDSVKFSALSSFLLLLAVILFLGPLLYALPMVNDIPHQCILAVIILFSLRSMFLKFAELPKIWPISKIDFLIWIVAFTTTVGFDVMIGLVISVVFALLTLIFRSQWPRLERLAQVSISEPYFDNPKRYISVAHNPNIRMYRFESPLLFNNVERFKLSVYGAI
;
A
#
# COMPACT_ATOMS: atom_id res chain seq x y z
N MET A 1 18.74 -8.06 -34.14
CA MET A 1 18.01 -6.78 -34.03
C MET A 1 16.95 -6.97 -32.95
N LEU A 2 17.27 -6.64 -31.69
CA LEU A 2 16.56 -7.16 -30.50
C LEU A 2 15.64 -6.14 -29.80
N LEU A 3 15.59 -4.89 -30.27
CA LEU A 3 14.74 -3.86 -29.68
C LEU A 3 13.33 -3.95 -30.28
N PRO A 4 12.28 -4.09 -29.46
CA PRO A 4 10.92 -4.14 -29.96
C PRO A 4 10.58 -2.81 -30.65
N LEU A 5 10.12 -2.89 -31.89
CA LEU A 5 9.62 -1.73 -32.62
C LEU A 5 8.39 -1.16 -31.91
N PRO A 6 8.21 0.18 -31.90
CA PRO A 6 7.01 0.78 -31.35
C PRO A 6 5.78 0.30 -32.13
N ARG A 7 4.75 -0.15 -31.43
CA ARG A 7 3.47 -0.60 -31.97
C ARG A 7 2.35 0.20 -31.32
N LEU A 8 1.40 0.64 -32.14
CA LEU A 8 0.23 1.33 -31.62
C LEU A 8 -0.68 0.35 -30.86
N PRO A 9 -1.26 0.77 -29.72
CA PRO A 9 -2.25 -0.03 -29.02
C PRO A 9 -3.49 -0.21 -29.90
N ARG A 10 -4.10 -1.40 -29.82
CA ARG A 10 -5.31 -1.72 -30.58
C ARG A 10 -6.51 -1.02 -29.93
N PHE A 11 -7.08 -0.03 -30.62
CA PHE A 11 -8.20 0.74 -30.10
C PHE A 11 -9.50 -0.09 -29.97
N ASP A 12 -9.64 -1.15 -30.76
CA ASP A 12 -10.83 -2.00 -30.80
C ASP A 12 -11.14 -2.70 -29.46
N ILE A 13 -10.09 -3.03 -28.69
CA ILE A 13 -10.20 -3.80 -27.44
C ILE A 13 -10.25 -2.92 -26.19
N ILE A 14 -10.01 -1.60 -26.33
CA ILE A 14 -9.87 -0.70 -25.18
C ILE A 14 -11.12 -0.75 -24.30
N LEU A 15 -12.31 -0.68 -24.89
CA LEU A 15 -13.57 -0.66 -24.13
C LEU A 15 -13.74 -1.90 -23.24
N ASN A 16 -13.32 -3.07 -23.73
CA ASN A 16 -13.40 -4.33 -22.99
C ASN A 16 -12.35 -4.41 -21.88
N CYS A 17 -11.23 -3.68 -22.01
CA CYS A 17 -10.14 -3.66 -21.03
C CYS A 17 -10.31 -2.62 -19.93
N ILE A 18 -11.18 -1.61 -20.09
CA ILE A 18 -11.41 -0.54 -19.10
C ILE A 18 -11.61 -1.06 -17.66
N PRO A 19 -12.53 -2.03 -17.37
CA PRO A 19 -12.78 -2.45 -16.00
C PRO A 19 -11.54 -3.07 -15.34
N TYR A 20 -10.79 -3.88 -16.09
CA TYR A 20 -9.54 -4.48 -15.62
C TYR A 20 -8.44 -3.42 -15.46
N ALA A 21 -8.34 -2.48 -16.39
CA ALA A 21 -7.36 -1.41 -16.36
C ALA A 21 -7.52 -0.51 -15.14
N ILE A 22 -8.76 -0.19 -14.74
CA ILE A 22 -9.04 0.60 -13.52
C ILE A 22 -8.53 -0.15 -12.28
N GLY A 23 -8.81 -1.45 -12.16
CA GLY A 23 -8.34 -2.26 -11.04
C GLY A 23 -6.81 -2.32 -10.96
N ILE A 24 -6.14 -2.59 -12.10
CA ILE A 24 -4.67 -2.59 -12.18
C ILE A 24 -4.11 -1.22 -11.81
N ALA A 25 -4.67 -0.14 -12.36
CA ALA A 25 -4.20 1.21 -12.10
C ALA A 25 -4.32 1.57 -10.61
N ALA A 26 -5.45 1.28 -9.98
CA ALA A 26 -5.66 1.54 -8.56
C ALA A 26 -4.63 0.81 -7.69
N VAL A 27 -4.38 -0.48 -7.95
CA VAL A 27 -3.40 -1.27 -7.21
C VAL A 27 -1.98 -0.77 -7.46
N THR A 28 -1.61 -0.49 -8.71
CA THR A 28 -0.27 0.00 -9.06
C THR A 28 0.02 1.35 -8.40
N VAL A 29 -0.92 2.29 -8.46
CA VAL A 29 -0.79 3.60 -7.81
C VAL A 29 -0.67 3.44 -6.29
N ALA A 30 -1.52 2.61 -5.69
CA ALA A 30 -1.50 2.38 -4.24
C ALA A 30 -0.16 1.79 -3.77
N ILE A 31 0.36 0.78 -4.49
CA ILE A 31 1.66 0.16 -4.18
C ILE A 31 2.80 1.17 -4.37
N HIS A 32 2.78 1.92 -5.47
CA HIS A 32 3.81 2.91 -5.80
C HIS A 32 3.88 4.01 -4.74
N ILE A 33 2.76 4.66 -4.43
CA ILE A 33 2.70 5.72 -3.41
C ILE A 33 3.07 5.17 -2.02
N SER A 34 2.62 3.97 -1.67
CA SER A 34 2.96 3.34 -0.38
C SER A 34 4.46 3.08 -0.24
N LEU A 35 5.09 2.55 -1.30
CA LEU A 35 6.53 2.33 -1.35
C LEU A 35 7.28 3.66 -1.24
N ALA A 36 6.86 4.65 -2.02
CA ALA A 36 7.53 5.93 -2.09
C ALA A 36 7.43 6.69 -0.75
N LYS A 37 6.27 6.65 -0.08
CA LYS A 37 6.10 7.16 1.30
C LYS A 37 6.95 6.41 2.33
N MET A 38 7.06 5.08 2.20
CA MET A 38 7.90 4.29 3.10
C MET A 38 9.38 4.68 2.98
N ILE A 39 9.88 4.86 1.75
CA ILE A 39 11.25 5.28 1.51
C ILE A 39 11.47 6.74 1.95
N ALA A 40 10.52 7.64 1.66
CA ALA A 40 10.53 9.02 2.11
C ALA A 40 10.65 9.13 3.63
N LYS A 41 9.90 8.32 4.36
CA LYS A 41 9.98 8.22 5.82
C LYS A 41 11.32 7.65 6.30
N ARG A 42 11.89 6.64 5.63
CA ARG A 42 13.20 6.06 5.99
C ARG A 42 14.34 7.07 5.77
N MET A 43 14.26 7.84 4.68
CA MET A 43 15.32 8.74 4.22
C MET A 43 15.10 10.20 4.66
N ASN A 44 14.03 10.48 5.43
CA ASN A 44 13.64 11.80 5.92
C ASN A 44 13.54 12.87 4.81
N TYR A 45 12.89 12.56 3.69
CA TYR A 45 12.51 13.54 2.68
C TYR A 45 10.99 13.65 2.54
N GLN A 46 10.51 14.77 1.99
CA GLN A 46 9.09 14.95 1.68
C GLN A 46 8.78 14.46 0.26
N ILE A 47 7.64 13.79 0.13
CA ILE A 47 7.17 13.26 -1.15
C ILE A 47 5.87 13.92 -1.55
N ASP A 48 5.82 14.37 -2.80
CA ASP A 48 4.59 14.82 -3.44
C ASP A 48 3.89 13.64 -4.12
N SER A 49 2.70 13.28 -3.62
CA SER A 49 1.93 12.16 -4.15
C SER A 49 1.27 12.47 -5.49
N GLU A 50 0.98 13.74 -5.79
CA GLU A 50 0.38 14.15 -7.07
C GLU A 50 1.42 14.04 -8.19
N GLN A 51 2.64 14.52 -7.92
CA GLN A 51 3.75 14.41 -8.87
C GLN A 51 4.07 12.95 -9.23
N GLU A 52 4.11 12.05 -8.24
CA GLU A 52 4.33 10.62 -8.47
C GLU A 52 3.21 9.98 -9.30
N LEU A 53 1.95 10.41 -9.11
CA LEU A 53 0.83 9.94 -9.91
C LEU A 53 0.96 10.37 -11.37
N TYR A 54 1.31 11.64 -11.62
CA TYR A 54 1.56 12.13 -12.98
C TYR A 54 2.73 11.39 -13.64
N ALA A 55 3.86 11.22 -12.92
CA ALA A 55 5.03 10.53 -13.42
C ALA A 55 4.72 9.07 -13.81
N LEU A 56 3.96 8.35 -12.97
CA LEU A 56 3.52 6.99 -13.25
C LEU A 56 2.57 6.94 -14.46
N GLY A 57 1.63 7.88 -14.57
CA GLY A 57 0.73 8.01 -15.70
C GLY A 57 1.47 8.23 -17.02
N PHE A 58 2.40 9.18 -17.07
CA PHE A 58 3.23 9.43 -18.25
C PHE A 58 4.09 8.21 -18.62
N THR A 59 4.70 7.56 -17.62
CA THR A 59 5.54 6.38 -17.85
C THR A 59 4.73 5.22 -18.44
N THR A 60 3.52 4.98 -17.93
CA THR A 60 2.64 3.90 -18.43
C THR A 60 2.10 4.18 -19.82
N ILE A 61 1.76 5.43 -20.14
CA ILE A 61 1.36 5.83 -21.51
C ILE A 61 2.51 5.62 -22.48
N LEU A 62 3.72 6.09 -22.16
CA LEU A 62 4.90 5.91 -23.02
C LEU A 62 5.27 4.43 -23.17
N SER A 63 5.11 3.63 -22.12
CA SER A 63 5.38 2.20 -22.16
C SER A 63 4.38 1.42 -23.00
N SER A 64 3.16 1.93 -23.18
CA SER A 64 2.09 1.26 -23.96
C SER A 64 2.39 1.13 -25.45
N PHE A 65 3.30 1.96 -25.99
CA PHE A 65 3.78 1.85 -27.37
C PHE A 65 4.74 0.67 -27.58
N PHE A 66 5.16 0.01 -26.50
CA PHE A 66 6.01 -1.17 -26.53
C PHE A 66 5.23 -2.37 -26.01
N PRO A 67 5.58 -3.60 -26.42
CA PRO A 67 4.91 -4.82 -25.95
C PRO A 67 5.35 -5.16 -24.51
N ILE A 68 4.94 -4.34 -23.54
CA ILE A 68 5.29 -4.42 -22.12
C ILE A 68 4.01 -4.55 -21.29
N PHE A 69 4.06 -5.33 -20.21
CA PHE A 69 2.98 -5.41 -19.23
C PHE A 69 2.92 -4.14 -18.36
N PRO A 70 1.78 -3.84 -17.71
CA PRO A 70 1.68 -2.72 -16.78
C PRO A 70 2.80 -2.75 -15.74
N ILE A 71 3.52 -1.64 -15.64
CA ILE A 71 4.70 -1.50 -14.77
C ILE A 71 4.24 -1.09 -13.38
N SER A 72 4.88 -1.64 -12.35
CA SER A 72 4.70 -1.23 -10.96
C SER A 72 6.05 -1.12 -10.26
N ALA A 73 6.06 -0.48 -9.10
CA ALA A 73 7.25 -0.28 -8.30
C ALA A 73 7.72 -1.59 -7.65
N ALA A 74 8.98 -1.96 -7.87
CA ALA A 74 9.53 -3.21 -7.37
C ALA A 74 10.21 -3.03 -6.01
N LEU A 75 9.46 -3.19 -4.92
CA LEU A 75 9.91 -3.04 -3.53
C LEU A 75 11.30 -3.64 -3.26
N SER A 76 11.52 -4.91 -3.59
CA SER A 76 12.78 -5.60 -3.29
C SER A 76 13.98 -4.98 -4.02
N ARG A 77 13.81 -4.60 -5.29
CA ARG A 77 14.90 -3.98 -6.08
C ARG A 77 15.21 -2.57 -5.58
N THR A 78 14.18 -1.78 -5.29
CA THR A 78 14.36 -0.44 -4.77
C THR A 78 15.01 -0.46 -3.38
N MET A 79 14.62 -1.42 -2.52
CA MET A 79 15.21 -1.54 -1.18
C MET A 79 16.70 -1.86 -1.23
N VAL A 80 17.10 -2.84 -2.05
CA VAL A 80 18.52 -3.19 -2.23
C VAL A 80 19.32 -2.00 -2.77
N SER A 81 18.75 -1.23 -3.71
CA SER A 81 19.40 -0.02 -4.24
C SER A 81 19.57 1.08 -3.19
N VAL A 82 18.56 1.29 -2.34
CA VAL A 82 18.63 2.26 -1.23
C VAL A 82 19.65 1.81 -0.19
N GLU A 83 19.70 0.53 0.16
CA GLU A 83 20.68 -0.06 1.09
C GLU A 83 22.10 -0.02 0.53
N ALA A 84 22.26 -0.13 -0.79
CA ALA A 84 23.52 0.10 -1.50
C ALA A 84 23.95 1.58 -1.54
N GLY A 85 23.21 2.50 -0.90
CA GLY A 85 23.57 3.91 -0.76
C GLY A 85 23.11 4.80 -1.91
N THR A 86 22.19 4.35 -2.75
CA THR A 86 21.65 5.17 -3.85
C THR A 86 20.76 6.28 -3.30
N ARG A 87 21.14 7.55 -3.51
CA ARG A 87 20.41 8.73 -2.98
C ARG A 87 19.72 9.58 -4.05
N THR A 88 20.06 9.43 -5.32
CA THR A 88 19.50 10.23 -6.42
C THR A 88 18.87 9.34 -7.51
N GLN A 89 17.76 9.79 -8.09
CA GLN A 89 17.15 9.17 -9.30
C GLN A 89 18.06 9.34 -10.54
N VAL A 90 19.00 10.28 -10.48
CA VAL A 90 19.92 10.65 -11.57
C VAL A 90 20.81 9.48 -11.99
N ILE A 91 21.04 8.49 -11.11
CA ILE A 91 21.83 7.31 -11.50
C ILE A 91 21.06 6.39 -12.49
N THR A 92 19.74 6.58 -12.67
CA THR A 92 18.97 5.85 -13.70
C THR A 92 19.08 6.49 -15.09
N LEU A 93 19.46 7.77 -15.21
CA LEU A 93 19.46 8.50 -16.49
C LEU A 93 20.81 9.07 -16.92
N ILE A 94 21.64 9.64 -16.03
CA ILE A 94 22.85 10.37 -16.44
C ILE A 94 23.95 10.28 -15.38
N MET A 95 25.08 9.62 -15.70
CA MET A 95 26.40 10.17 -15.34
C MET A 95 27.45 9.66 -16.34
N ILE A 96 27.94 10.61 -17.15
CA ILE A 96 28.88 10.43 -18.26
C ILE A 96 30.33 10.73 -17.85
N ASP A 97 30.61 11.30 -16.68
CA ASP A 97 31.99 11.57 -16.27
C ASP A 97 32.39 10.85 -14.98
N SER A 98 33.37 9.96 -15.14
CA SER A 98 34.33 9.49 -14.14
C SER A 98 33.78 9.23 -12.73
N VAL A 99 33.18 8.05 -12.52
CA VAL A 99 33.42 7.10 -11.40
C VAL A 99 32.47 5.91 -11.57
N LYS A 100 33.08 4.72 -11.64
CA LYS A 100 32.44 3.40 -11.84
C LYS A 100 31.71 2.95 -10.57
N PHE A 101 30.66 2.14 -10.75
CA PHE A 101 29.82 1.48 -9.73
C PHE A 101 28.97 2.45 -8.89
N SER A 102 27.68 2.66 -9.19
CA SER A 102 26.68 1.87 -8.44
C SER A 102 25.29 1.76 -9.10
N ALA A 103 24.84 2.62 -10.01
CA ALA A 103 23.43 2.51 -10.47
C ALA A 103 23.09 2.81 -11.95
N LEU A 104 24.06 3.18 -12.80
CA LEU A 104 23.87 3.07 -14.27
C LEU A 104 23.75 1.59 -14.71
N SER A 105 23.97 0.68 -13.76
CA SER A 105 24.05 -0.75 -13.97
C SER A 105 22.67 -1.39 -14.14
N SER A 106 21.56 -0.91 -13.59
CA SER A 106 20.34 -1.74 -13.63
C SER A 106 19.71 -1.91 -15.02
N PHE A 107 19.50 -0.85 -15.81
CA PHE A 107 18.95 -1.00 -17.18
C PHE A 107 20.01 -1.52 -18.16
N LEU A 108 21.24 -1.01 -18.09
CA LEU A 108 22.32 -1.42 -18.98
C LEU A 108 22.86 -2.81 -18.66
N LEU A 109 22.95 -3.22 -17.40
CA LEU A 109 23.20 -4.63 -17.04
C LEU A 109 22.02 -5.48 -17.46
N LEU A 110 20.77 -5.07 -17.27
CA LEU A 110 19.64 -5.91 -17.67
C LEU A 110 19.62 -6.07 -19.21
N LEU A 111 19.92 -5.01 -19.96
CA LEU A 111 20.09 -5.05 -21.40
C LEU A 111 21.31 -5.90 -21.81
N ALA A 112 22.46 -5.75 -21.14
CA ALA A 112 23.67 -6.52 -21.38
C ALA A 112 23.50 -8.00 -21.02
N VAL A 113 22.81 -8.31 -19.92
CA VAL A 113 22.44 -9.66 -19.51
C VAL A 113 21.48 -10.27 -20.52
N ILE A 114 20.49 -9.53 -21.02
CA ILE A 114 19.62 -10.06 -22.07
C ILE A 114 20.40 -10.29 -23.38
N LEU A 115 21.31 -9.40 -23.76
CA LEU A 115 22.08 -9.51 -25.01
C LEU A 115 23.18 -10.59 -24.96
N PHE A 116 23.93 -10.68 -23.86
CA PHE A 116 25.03 -11.64 -23.69
C PHE A 116 24.59 -12.96 -23.04
N LEU A 117 23.73 -12.89 -22.04
CA LEU A 117 23.23 -14.05 -21.30
C LEU A 117 21.95 -14.61 -21.93
N GLY A 118 21.21 -13.87 -22.78
CA GLY A 118 20.05 -14.39 -23.51
C GLY A 118 20.33 -15.65 -24.33
N PRO A 119 21.44 -15.70 -25.11
CA PRO A 119 21.87 -16.92 -25.79
C PRO A 119 22.25 -18.06 -24.83
N LEU A 120 22.82 -17.72 -23.66
CA LEU A 120 23.22 -18.71 -22.63
C LEU A 120 22.00 -19.26 -21.89
N LEU A 121 20.98 -18.43 -21.62
CA LEU A 121 19.68 -18.83 -21.06
C LEU A 121 18.91 -19.74 -22.02
N TYR A 122 19.10 -19.57 -23.34
CA TYR A 122 18.59 -20.50 -24.34
C TYR A 122 19.35 -21.84 -24.34
N ALA A 123 20.60 -21.86 -23.86
CA ALA A 123 21.46 -23.06 -23.74
C ALA A 123 21.38 -23.78 -22.38
N LEU A 124 20.71 -23.20 -21.37
CA LEU A 124 20.36 -23.88 -20.12
C LEU A 124 19.48 -25.16 -20.24
N PRO A 125 18.75 -25.47 -21.34
CA PRO A 125 17.88 -26.66 -21.38
C PRO A 125 18.58 -28.02 -21.24
N MET A 126 19.91 -28.10 -21.37
CA MET A 126 20.56 -29.39 -21.68
C MET A 126 21.64 -29.89 -20.71
N VAL A 127 22.05 -29.14 -19.68
CA VAL A 127 23.28 -29.51 -18.95
C VAL A 127 23.04 -30.37 -17.71
N ASN A 128 21.84 -30.39 -17.11
CA ASN A 128 21.52 -31.29 -15.98
C ASN A 128 20.02 -31.56 -15.97
N ASP A 129 19.59 -32.76 -15.55
CA ASP A 129 18.21 -33.32 -15.54
C ASP A 129 17.12 -32.53 -14.75
N ILE A 130 17.23 -31.22 -14.64
CA ILE A 130 16.30 -30.33 -13.94
C ILE A 130 15.49 -29.57 -14.99
N PRO A 131 14.17 -29.81 -15.13
CA PRO A 131 13.35 -29.04 -16.05
C PRO A 131 13.37 -27.56 -15.62
N HIS A 132 13.60 -26.65 -16.58
CA HIS A 132 13.68 -25.20 -16.38
C HIS A 132 12.52 -24.61 -15.53
N GLN A 133 11.35 -25.27 -15.58
CA GLN A 133 10.16 -24.95 -14.81
C GLN A 133 10.39 -25.01 -13.30
N CYS A 134 11.21 -25.95 -12.82
CA CYS A 134 11.51 -26.09 -11.40
C CYS A 134 12.32 -24.91 -10.85
N ILE A 135 13.31 -24.43 -11.61
CA ILE A 135 14.15 -23.30 -11.18
C ILE A 135 13.31 -22.01 -11.14
N LEU A 136 12.49 -21.76 -12.17
CA LEU A 136 11.57 -20.61 -12.15
C LEU A 136 10.55 -20.70 -11.01
N ALA A 137 9.99 -21.89 -10.76
CA ALA A 137 9.03 -22.10 -9.67
C ALA A 137 9.65 -21.82 -8.30
N VAL A 138 10.90 -22.26 -8.06
CA VAL A 138 11.61 -21.99 -6.81
C VAL A 138 11.89 -20.49 -6.64
N ILE A 139 12.26 -19.77 -7.71
CA ILE A 139 12.46 -18.32 -7.67
C ILE A 139 11.16 -17.59 -7.32
N ILE A 140 10.03 -18.01 -7.90
CA ILE A 140 8.71 -17.46 -7.59
C ILE A 140 8.36 -17.74 -6.12
N LEU A 141 8.54 -18.98 -5.65
CA LEU A 141 8.24 -19.37 -4.27
C LEU A 141 9.08 -18.59 -3.25
N PHE A 142 10.37 -18.38 -3.55
CA PHE A 142 11.24 -17.54 -2.72
C PHE A 142 10.80 -16.07 -2.71
N SER A 143 10.35 -15.55 -3.85
CA SER A 143 9.82 -14.18 -3.96
C SER A 143 8.51 -14.00 -3.16
N LEU A 144 7.66 -15.04 -3.12
CA LEU A 144 6.41 -15.04 -2.35
C LEU A 144 6.62 -15.24 -0.85
N ARG A 145 7.79 -15.72 -0.40
CA ARG A 145 8.10 -15.91 1.02
C ARG A 145 7.83 -14.65 1.85
N SER A 146 8.21 -13.47 1.35
CA SER A 146 7.97 -12.19 2.03
C SER A 146 6.48 -11.91 2.24
N MET A 147 5.62 -12.35 1.32
CA MET A 147 4.17 -12.22 1.43
C MET A 147 3.61 -13.18 2.49
N PHE A 148 4.05 -14.43 2.53
CA PHE A 148 3.62 -15.39 3.55
C PHE A 148 4.04 -14.99 4.96
N LEU A 149 5.18 -14.32 5.12
CA LEU A 149 5.59 -13.78 6.43
C LEU A 149 4.60 -12.77 7.00
N LYS A 150 3.79 -12.08 6.18
CA LYS A 150 2.75 -11.16 6.67
C LYS A 150 1.64 -11.88 7.46
N PHE A 151 1.44 -13.19 7.25
CA PHE A 151 0.51 -13.97 8.07
C PHE A 151 0.94 -14.01 9.55
N ALA A 152 2.25 -13.94 9.83
CA ALA A 152 2.75 -13.92 11.19
C ALA A 152 2.43 -12.60 11.92
N GLU A 153 1.97 -11.57 11.22
CA GLU A 153 1.55 -10.29 11.81
C GLU A 153 0.09 -10.32 12.28
N LEU A 154 -0.76 -11.22 11.77
CA LEU A 154 -2.18 -11.31 12.14
C LEU A 154 -2.44 -11.44 13.64
N PRO A 155 -1.75 -12.34 14.38
CA PRO A 155 -1.97 -12.49 15.81
C PRO A 155 -1.66 -11.22 16.59
N LYS A 156 -0.80 -10.35 16.06
CA LYS A 156 -0.46 -9.05 16.66
C LYS A 156 -1.53 -7.99 16.41
N ILE A 157 -2.23 -8.07 15.27
CA ILE A 157 -3.29 -7.11 14.90
C ILE A 157 -4.56 -7.35 15.73
N TRP A 158 -4.89 -8.61 16.02
CA TRP A 158 -6.11 -8.98 16.76
C TRP A 158 -6.33 -8.23 18.09
N PRO A 159 -5.35 -8.13 19.02
CA PRO A 159 -5.54 -7.39 20.27
C PRO A 159 -5.59 -5.87 20.08
N ILE A 160 -5.05 -5.34 18.97
CA ILE A 160 -4.99 -3.90 18.70
C ILE A 160 -6.31 -3.41 18.08
N SER A 161 -6.76 -4.08 17.02
CA SER A 161 -7.94 -3.68 16.26
C SER A 161 -8.62 -4.88 15.62
N LYS A 162 -9.73 -5.31 16.23
CA LYS A 162 -10.59 -6.38 15.68
C LYS A 162 -11.15 -6.02 14.30
N ILE A 163 -11.35 -4.72 14.05
CA ILE A 163 -11.85 -4.19 12.78
C ILE A 163 -10.82 -4.42 11.66
N ASP A 164 -9.56 -4.03 11.88
CA ASP A 164 -8.53 -4.15 10.84
C ASP A 164 -8.20 -5.62 10.57
N PHE A 165 -8.28 -6.48 11.60
CA PHE A 165 -8.20 -7.92 11.42
C PHE A 165 -9.33 -8.46 10.54
N LEU A 166 -10.57 -8.00 10.75
CA LEU A 166 -11.72 -8.43 9.95
C LEU A 166 -11.58 -7.99 8.49
N ILE A 167 -11.14 -6.75 8.25
CA ILE A 167 -10.85 -6.24 6.90
C ILE A 167 -9.80 -7.14 6.22
N TRP A 168 -8.75 -7.52 6.94
CA TRP A 168 -7.72 -8.42 6.41
C TRP A 168 -8.28 -9.80 6.03
N ILE A 169 -9.09 -10.42 6.90
CA ILE A 169 -9.69 -11.74 6.65
C ILE A 169 -10.65 -11.70 5.46
N VAL A 170 -11.50 -10.66 5.38
CA VAL A 170 -12.40 -10.48 4.24
C VAL A 170 -11.60 -10.29 2.95
N ALA A 171 -10.53 -9.49 2.99
CA ALA A 171 -9.71 -9.28 1.81
C ALA A 171 -8.99 -10.54 1.34
N PHE A 172 -8.43 -11.30 2.26
CA PHE A 172 -7.77 -12.55 1.94
C PHE A 172 -8.75 -13.59 1.38
N THR A 173 -9.86 -13.83 2.08
CA THR A 173 -10.82 -14.89 1.69
C THR A 173 -11.53 -14.57 0.37
N THR A 174 -11.89 -13.31 0.12
CA THR A 174 -12.55 -12.91 -1.13
C THR A 174 -11.59 -12.96 -2.33
N THR A 175 -10.33 -12.53 -2.15
CA THR A 175 -9.31 -12.57 -3.21
C THR A 175 -8.91 -14.01 -3.57
N VAL A 176 -8.79 -14.90 -2.56
CA VAL A 176 -8.42 -16.31 -2.78
C VAL A 176 -9.60 -17.15 -3.29
N GLY A 177 -10.81 -16.88 -2.79
CA GLY A 177 -11.99 -17.68 -3.13
C GLY A 177 -12.65 -17.31 -4.47
N PHE A 178 -12.50 -16.06 -4.92
CA PHE A 178 -13.08 -15.59 -6.17
C PHE A 178 -11.99 -15.20 -7.18
N ASP A 179 -11.85 -13.90 -7.43
CA ASP A 179 -10.88 -13.32 -8.34
C ASP A 179 -10.22 -12.12 -7.65
N VAL A 180 -9.00 -11.78 -8.08
CA VAL A 180 -8.23 -10.67 -7.50
C VAL A 180 -8.97 -9.34 -7.65
N MET A 181 -9.60 -9.08 -8.79
CA MET A 181 -10.31 -7.82 -9.03
C MET A 181 -11.58 -7.73 -8.21
N ILE A 182 -12.36 -8.82 -8.16
CA ILE A 182 -13.60 -8.87 -7.39
C ILE A 182 -13.30 -8.78 -5.89
N GLY A 183 -12.28 -9.52 -5.43
CA GLY A 183 -11.82 -9.49 -4.04
C GLY A 183 -11.38 -8.10 -3.62
N LEU A 184 -10.61 -7.39 -4.45
CA LEU A 184 -10.21 -6.00 -4.19
C LEU A 184 -11.42 -5.08 -4.00
N VAL A 185 -12.40 -5.12 -4.92
CA VAL A 185 -13.60 -4.28 -4.85
C VAL A 185 -14.38 -4.55 -3.56
N ILE A 186 -14.64 -5.82 -3.24
CA ILE A 186 -15.37 -6.20 -2.02
C ILE A 186 -14.63 -5.71 -0.78
N SER A 187 -13.30 -5.88 -0.74
CA SER A 187 -12.46 -5.47 0.39
C SER A 187 -12.48 -3.96 0.61
N VAL A 188 -12.37 -3.17 -0.45
CA VAL A 188 -12.38 -1.71 -0.39
C VAL A 188 -13.75 -1.22 0.09
N VAL A 189 -14.83 -1.76 -0.46
CA VAL A 189 -16.20 -1.41 -0.02
C VAL A 189 -16.40 -1.78 1.45
N PHE A 190 -15.96 -2.96 1.86
CA PHE A 190 -16.05 -3.41 3.25
C PHE A 190 -15.25 -2.51 4.22
N ALA A 191 -14.04 -2.11 3.83
CA ALA A 191 -13.21 -1.19 4.60
C ALA A 191 -13.89 0.19 4.74
N LEU A 192 -14.46 0.72 3.66
CA LEU A 192 -15.20 2.00 3.66
C LEU A 192 -16.45 1.94 4.53
N LEU A 193 -17.24 0.86 4.43
CA LEU A 193 -18.41 0.66 5.29
C LEU A 193 -18.01 0.62 6.75
N THR A 194 -16.94 -0.07 7.09
CA THR A 194 -16.46 -0.15 8.47
C THR A 194 -16.00 1.20 9.01
N LEU A 195 -15.37 2.03 8.16
CA LEU A 195 -15.03 3.42 8.50
C LEU A 195 -16.29 4.25 8.81
N ILE A 196 -17.33 4.13 7.98
CA ILE A 196 -18.61 4.84 8.17
C ILE A 196 -19.27 4.40 9.47
N PHE A 197 -19.40 3.09 9.72
CA PHE A 197 -20.01 2.57 10.95
C PHE A 197 -19.24 3.01 12.20
N ARG A 198 -17.91 3.00 12.15
CA ARG A 198 -17.08 3.50 13.26
C ARG A 198 -17.31 4.99 13.51
N SER A 199 -17.49 5.80 12.46
CA SER A 199 -17.76 7.23 12.58
C SER A 199 -19.16 7.53 13.13
N GLN A 200 -20.13 6.65 12.87
CA GLN A 200 -21.51 6.77 13.35
C GLN A 200 -21.67 6.44 14.84
N TRP A 201 -20.83 5.54 15.38
CA TRP A 201 -20.91 5.10 16.78
C TRP A 201 -19.69 5.55 17.60
N PRO A 202 -19.46 6.87 17.73
CA PRO A 202 -18.37 7.36 18.55
C PRO A 202 -18.66 7.18 20.03
N ARG A 203 -17.59 7.08 20.81
CA ARG A 203 -17.70 7.02 22.26
C ARG A 203 -18.04 8.41 22.78
N LEU A 204 -19.09 8.47 23.60
CA LEU A 204 -19.38 9.61 24.45
C LEU A 204 -18.71 9.35 25.80
N GLU A 205 -17.64 10.06 26.10
CA GLU A 205 -16.98 9.96 27.40
C GLU A 205 -17.46 11.09 28.30
N ARG A 206 -17.91 10.73 29.51
CA ARG A 206 -18.15 11.72 30.56
C ARG A 206 -16.81 12.16 31.11
N LEU A 207 -16.57 13.45 31.14
CA LEU A 207 -15.38 14.04 31.74
C LEU A 207 -15.67 14.43 33.19
N ALA A 208 -14.69 14.22 34.06
CA ALA A 208 -14.73 14.67 35.43
C ALA A 208 -13.36 15.18 35.85
N GLN A 209 -13.36 16.10 36.83
CA GLN A 209 -12.13 16.77 37.26
C GLN A 209 -11.32 15.84 38.15
N VAL A 210 -10.02 15.66 37.86
CA VAL A 210 -9.17 14.71 38.60
C VAL A 210 -8.89 15.21 40.03
N SER A 211 -8.67 16.51 40.21
CA SER A 211 -8.51 17.16 41.52
C SER A 211 -9.00 18.60 41.46
N ILE A 212 -9.50 19.13 42.58
CA ILE A 212 -10.02 20.51 42.68
C ILE A 212 -8.95 21.55 42.30
N SER A 213 -7.66 21.22 42.50
CA SER A 213 -6.51 22.07 42.20
C SER A 213 -6.03 22.04 40.75
N GLU A 214 -6.49 21.08 39.94
CA GLU A 214 -5.99 20.89 38.57
C GLU A 214 -7.11 21.12 37.53
N PRO A 215 -6.80 21.79 36.40
CA PRO A 215 -7.75 21.96 35.31
C PRO A 215 -7.86 20.71 34.41
N TYR A 216 -7.34 19.56 34.84
CA TYR A 216 -7.31 18.34 34.04
C TYR A 216 -8.63 17.56 34.17
N PHE A 217 -9.28 17.34 33.02
CA PHE A 217 -10.53 16.61 32.91
C PHE A 217 -10.31 15.35 32.09
N ASP A 218 -10.60 14.20 32.68
CA ASP A 218 -10.45 12.91 31.99
C ASP A 218 -11.55 11.94 32.42
N ASN A 219 -11.54 10.74 31.85
CA ASN A 219 -12.53 9.71 32.10
C ASN A 219 -12.50 9.28 33.58
N PRO A 220 -13.60 9.44 34.35
CA PRO A 220 -13.65 9.15 35.78
C PRO A 220 -13.36 7.69 36.11
N LYS A 221 -13.57 6.76 35.16
CA LYS A 221 -13.31 5.34 35.37
C LYS A 221 -11.82 5.00 35.47
N ARG A 222 -10.93 5.93 35.10
CA ARG A 222 -9.48 5.73 35.08
C ARG A 222 -8.79 6.15 36.38
N TYR A 223 -9.49 6.87 37.25
CA TYR A 223 -8.93 7.48 38.46
C TYR A 223 -9.73 7.03 39.71
N ILE A 224 -9.02 6.81 40.82
CA ILE A 224 -9.60 6.31 42.08
C ILE A 224 -10.35 7.43 42.81
N SER A 225 -9.86 8.68 42.72
CA SER A 225 -10.48 9.86 43.31
C SER A 225 -10.77 10.88 42.22
N VAL A 226 -12.01 11.31 42.12
CA VAL A 226 -12.45 12.27 41.09
C VAL A 226 -13.34 13.29 41.76
N ALA A 227 -13.04 14.58 41.58
CA ALA A 227 -13.86 15.66 42.09
C ALA A 227 -15.12 15.78 41.23
N HIS A 228 -16.27 15.44 41.81
CA HIS A 228 -17.56 15.55 41.12
C HIS A 228 -18.27 16.85 41.52
N ASN A 229 -18.51 17.73 40.55
CA ASN A 229 -19.33 18.91 40.78
C ASN A 229 -20.78 18.60 40.36
N PRO A 230 -21.76 18.55 41.27
CA PRO A 230 -23.13 18.13 40.95
C PRO A 230 -23.84 19.06 39.96
N ASN A 231 -23.39 20.32 39.83
CA ASN A 231 -24.04 21.33 39.00
C ASN A 231 -23.49 21.39 37.55
N ILE A 232 -22.37 20.72 37.24
CA ILE A 232 -21.72 20.81 35.92
C ILE A 232 -21.43 19.40 35.39
N ARG A 233 -22.01 19.05 34.23
CA ARG A 233 -21.71 17.81 33.50
C ARG A 233 -20.95 18.14 32.22
N MET A 234 -19.74 17.61 32.07
CA MET A 234 -18.93 17.76 30.86
C MET A 234 -18.90 16.44 30.09
N TYR A 235 -19.06 16.51 28.77
CA TYR A 235 -18.98 15.35 27.88
C TYR A 235 -18.00 15.64 26.75
N ARG A 236 -17.17 14.65 26.43
CA ARG A 236 -16.29 14.66 25.25
C ARG A 236 -16.85 13.70 24.21
N PHE A 237 -17.11 14.21 23.03
CA PHE A 237 -17.54 13.42 21.88
C PHE A 237 -16.32 13.13 21.00
N GLU A 238 -15.90 11.86 20.93
CA GLU A 238 -14.67 11.45 20.25
C GLU A 238 -14.83 11.30 18.72
N SER A 239 -15.56 12.21 18.05
CA SER A 239 -15.76 12.16 16.59
C SER A 239 -16.21 13.51 16.03
N PRO A 240 -15.88 13.84 14.76
CA PRO A 240 -16.45 15.00 14.09
C PRO A 240 -17.98 14.90 14.00
N LEU A 241 -18.66 16.03 14.19
CA LEU A 241 -20.11 16.11 14.02
C LEU A 241 -20.44 16.14 12.52
N LEU A 242 -21.09 15.08 12.05
CA LEU A 242 -21.45 14.85 10.67
C LEU A 242 -22.95 14.53 10.60
N PHE A 243 -23.58 14.75 9.44
CA PHE A 243 -25.02 14.52 9.26
C PHE A 243 -25.48 13.12 9.74
N ASN A 244 -24.59 12.13 9.63
CA ASN A 244 -24.85 10.73 9.97
C ASN A 244 -24.79 10.42 11.49
N ASN A 245 -24.24 11.29 12.34
CA ASN A 245 -24.06 11.04 13.77
C ASN A 245 -24.70 12.12 14.67
N VAL A 246 -25.21 13.21 14.09
CA VAL A 246 -25.84 14.33 14.82
C VAL A 246 -27.05 13.88 15.64
N GLU A 247 -27.92 13.02 15.12
CA GLU A 247 -29.06 12.51 15.90
C GLU A 247 -28.60 11.70 17.10
N ARG A 248 -27.58 10.85 16.90
CA ARG A 248 -27.02 10.04 17.98
C ARG A 248 -26.32 10.90 19.02
N PHE A 249 -25.64 11.97 18.61
CA PHE A 249 -25.08 12.96 19.52
C PHE A 249 -26.19 13.60 20.37
N LYS A 250 -27.27 14.09 19.75
CA LYS A 250 -28.43 14.65 20.47
C LYS A 250 -28.99 13.65 21.47
N LEU A 251 -29.31 12.43 21.05
CA LEU A 251 -29.84 11.39 21.93
C LEU A 251 -28.89 11.05 23.09
N SER A 252 -27.58 10.99 22.83
CA SER A 252 -26.59 10.67 23.87
C SER A 252 -26.39 11.80 24.87
N VAL A 253 -26.55 13.06 24.44
CA VAL A 253 -26.51 14.23 25.35
C VAL A 253 -27.82 14.34 26.14
N TYR A 254 -28.98 14.27 25.47
CA TYR A 254 -30.28 14.38 26.12
C TYR A 254 -30.59 13.21 27.06
N GLY A 255 -30.18 11.99 26.71
CA GLY A 255 -30.32 10.82 27.59
C GLY A 255 -29.34 10.83 28.77
N ALA A 256 -28.34 11.73 28.77
CA ALA A 256 -27.36 11.87 29.83
C ALA A 256 -27.59 13.10 30.73
N ILE A 257 -28.58 13.95 30.40
CA ILE A 257 -29.14 15.02 31.24
C ILE A 257 -30.14 14.39 32.21
#